data_AF-A0A0C9WPI8-F1
#
_entry.id   AF-A0A0C9WPI8-F1
#
_cell.length_a   1.000
_cell.length_b   1.000
_cell.length_c   1.000
_cell.angle_alpha   90.00
_cell.angle_beta   90.00
_cell.angle_gamma   90.00
#
_symmetry.space_group_name_H-M   'P 1'
#
loop_
_entity.id
_entity.type
_entity.pdbx_description
1 polymer ?
#
loop_
_entity_poly.entity_id
_entity_poly.type
_entity_poly.pdbx_seq_one_letter_code
_entity_poly.pdbx_strand_id
1 'polypeptide(L)'
;MESSGLETPFEQGITHAPDEPPSTHWHLHLSVTRTHGNRTLPVSSPQWKALRAEILLRDDRTCSACGYVSPHANGRSMVIDHADGDASNNDPANLRIHCPPCEAVRHCGFAGLRGWLFVGESTMEQVDIVRKTREMFESTGTVPRAKFVDPSAIPGDVDVLELANMMLETPWEDLPAERRRLKGFFTNHSSHLFHKTMLTGNQDTNDSGGDLGEAPFNESDRRAAEIAAREANLPWISYSKESPRSSQGFLDSYPPSKTSDTEVAWICVYNDRAVKMKDEESLDLDGLSTAWDKICAEGLVTLSQVDKLAEEFNVLSGKWLVFVPTDQVDALWGRIVRATLAGTMGTSAKVSPCDEGNPDYRHVICVYNSDYRSKAEVDKLRNGLRRLGVKERIGYKPDIYTNCRIYVGNSWGISPSRYRS
;
A
#
# COMPACT_ATOMS: atom_id res chain seq x y z
N MET A 1 32.15 67.94 -50.25
CA MET A 1 32.83 66.64 -50.14
C MET A 1 32.69 66.25 -48.67
N GLU A 2 31.55 65.65 -48.34
CA GLU A 2 31.41 64.19 -48.15
C GLU A 2 32.26 63.73 -46.96
N SER A 3 31.68 63.51 -45.78
CA SER A 3 30.79 62.42 -45.33
C SER A 3 31.60 61.47 -44.44
N SER A 4 31.12 61.27 -43.21
CA SER A 4 31.26 60.01 -42.46
C SER A 4 30.32 60.12 -41.26
N GLY A 5 29.07 59.72 -41.50
CA GLY A 5 28.05 59.59 -40.48
C GLY A 5 28.34 58.43 -39.54
N LEU A 6 28.13 58.67 -38.24
CA LEU A 6 27.86 57.64 -37.25
C LEU A 6 26.38 57.27 -37.39
N GLU A 7 26.11 56.14 -38.05
CA GLU A 7 24.78 55.53 -38.04
C GLU A 7 24.69 54.54 -36.87
N THR A 8 23.80 54.86 -35.93
CA THR A 8 23.08 53.86 -35.15
C THR A 8 21.79 53.52 -35.89
N PRO A 9 21.55 52.24 -36.23
CA PRO A 9 20.22 51.76 -36.52
C PRO A 9 19.88 50.53 -35.65
N PHE A 10 18.68 50.23 -35.21
CA PHE A 10 17.34 50.78 -35.42
C PHE A 10 16.48 50.03 -34.39
N GLU A 11 15.53 50.71 -33.74
CA GLU A 11 14.40 50.03 -33.12
C GLU A 11 13.63 49.27 -34.20
N GLN A 12 13.45 47.97 -34.04
CA GLN A 12 12.38 47.23 -34.70
C GLN A 12 11.51 46.60 -33.63
N GLY A 13 10.31 47.15 -33.52
CA GLY A 13 9.25 46.64 -32.67
C GLY A 13 8.91 45.20 -33.02
N ILE A 14 9.14 44.31 -32.07
CA ILE A 14 8.44 43.04 -32.02
C ILE A 14 7.07 43.39 -31.45
N THR A 15 6.07 43.43 -32.31
CA THR A 15 4.66 43.39 -31.92
C THR A 15 4.47 42.11 -31.12
N HIS A 16 4.49 42.20 -29.79
CA HIS A 16 3.89 41.17 -28.96
C HIS A 16 2.41 41.15 -29.33
N ALA A 17 2.02 40.14 -30.09
CA ALA A 17 0.63 39.71 -30.06
C ALA A 17 0.28 39.51 -28.57
N PRO A 18 -0.87 39.99 -28.10
CA PRO A 18 -1.29 39.67 -26.74
C PRO A 18 -1.29 38.15 -26.65
N ASP A 19 -0.48 37.61 -25.72
CA ASP A 19 -0.46 36.19 -25.41
C ASP A 19 -1.93 35.76 -25.28
N GLU A 20 -2.38 34.92 -26.23
CA GLU A 20 -3.63 34.20 -26.02
C GLU A 20 -3.49 33.51 -24.67
N PRO A 21 -4.47 33.66 -23.75
CA PRO A 21 -4.41 32.97 -22.48
C PRO A 21 -4.14 31.48 -22.76
N PRO A 22 -3.19 30.85 -22.06
CA PRO A 22 -2.78 29.48 -22.36
C PRO A 22 -4.05 28.64 -22.46
N SER A 23 -4.23 27.99 -23.61
CA SER A 23 -5.44 27.24 -23.88
C SER A 23 -5.68 26.29 -22.71
N THR A 24 -6.86 26.38 -22.11
CA THR A 24 -7.24 25.60 -20.93
C THR A 24 -7.43 24.10 -21.24
N HIS A 25 -7.01 23.66 -22.44
CA HIS A 25 -7.14 22.30 -22.95
C HIS A 25 -5.78 21.76 -23.38
N TRP A 26 -5.10 21.08 -22.45
CA TRP A 26 -3.97 20.22 -22.80
C TRP A 26 -4.47 19.04 -23.66
N HIS A 27 -3.95 18.92 -24.89
CA HIS A 27 -4.24 17.77 -25.74
C HIS A 27 -3.59 16.52 -25.16
N LEU A 28 -4.38 15.66 -24.52
CA LEU A 28 -3.90 14.36 -24.04
C LEU A 28 -3.58 13.47 -25.25
N HIS A 29 -2.38 12.89 -25.29
CA HIS A 29 -1.98 11.87 -26.26
C HIS A 29 -1.01 10.89 -25.59
N LEU A 30 -0.76 9.74 -26.23
CA LEU A 30 0.27 8.81 -25.78
C LEU A 30 1.62 9.51 -25.74
N SER A 31 2.33 9.42 -24.62
CA SER A 31 3.67 10.00 -24.50
C SER A 31 4.56 9.19 -23.57
N VAL A 32 5.84 9.56 -23.55
CA VAL A 32 6.84 9.09 -22.59
C VAL A 32 7.30 10.31 -21.80
N THR A 33 6.62 10.64 -20.69
CA THR A 33 6.96 11.83 -19.90
C THR A 33 8.46 11.88 -19.61
N ARG A 34 9.12 12.93 -20.10
CA ARG A 34 10.55 13.17 -19.91
C ARG A 34 10.72 14.02 -18.66
N THR A 35 10.84 13.37 -17.50
CA THR A 35 11.19 14.10 -16.27
C THR A 35 12.70 14.28 -16.19
N HIS A 36 13.14 15.52 -16.05
CA HIS A 36 14.55 15.87 -15.82
C HIS A 36 14.69 16.74 -14.56
N GLY A 37 15.93 17.04 -14.17
CA GLY A 37 16.19 17.72 -12.90
C GLY A 37 16.08 16.80 -11.68
N ASN A 38 16.75 17.19 -10.61
CA ASN A 38 16.71 16.43 -9.36
C ASN A 38 15.49 16.85 -8.55
N ARG A 39 14.72 15.88 -8.04
CA ARG A 39 13.65 16.17 -7.08
C ARG A 39 14.24 16.85 -5.85
N THR A 40 14.02 18.16 -5.75
CA THR A 40 14.48 18.99 -4.64
C THR A 40 13.66 18.77 -3.38
N LEU A 41 12.42 18.27 -3.52
CA LEU A 41 11.54 17.88 -2.43
C LEU A 41 11.20 16.38 -2.51
N PRO A 42 11.64 15.55 -1.54
CA PRO A 42 11.21 14.17 -1.45
C PRO A 42 9.69 14.08 -1.24
N VAL A 43 9.02 13.12 -1.89
CA VAL A 43 7.54 12.99 -1.81
C VAL A 43 7.01 12.66 -0.41
N SER A 44 7.88 12.15 0.47
CA SER A 44 7.58 11.87 1.87
C SER A 44 7.75 13.09 2.78
N SER A 45 8.41 14.15 2.30
CA SER A 45 8.73 15.34 3.09
C SER A 45 7.47 16.13 3.47
N PRO A 46 7.45 16.78 4.66
CA PRO A 46 6.37 17.69 5.04
C PRO A 46 6.15 18.82 4.02
N GLN A 47 7.22 19.35 3.44
CA GLN A 47 7.16 20.42 2.44
C GLN A 47 6.43 19.97 1.18
N TRP A 48 6.75 18.78 0.65
CA TRP A 48 6.03 18.24 -0.51
C TRP A 48 4.57 17.94 -0.18
N LYS A 49 4.27 17.42 1.01
CA LYS A 49 2.89 17.14 1.43
C LYS A 49 2.05 18.42 1.52
N ALA A 50 2.63 19.49 2.04
CA ALA A 50 1.99 20.81 2.11
C ALA A 50 1.75 21.38 0.70
N LEU A 51 2.79 21.40 -0.15
CA LEU A 51 2.69 21.85 -1.54
C LEU A 51 1.64 21.03 -2.31
N ARG A 52 1.66 19.71 -2.18
CA ARG A 52 0.65 18.85 -2.79
C ARG A 52 -0.76 19.21 -2.34
N ALA A 53 -0.98 19.42 -1.03
CA ALA A 53 -2.30 19.79 -0.52
C ALA A 53 -2.76 21.15 -1.06
N GLU A 54 -1.85 22.11 -1.20
CA GLU A 54 -2.10 23.42 -1.83
C GLU A 54 -2.55 23.27 -3.28
N ILE A 55 -1.82 22.52 -4.12
CA ILE A 55 -2.18 22.32 -5.53
C ILE A 55 -3.52 21.60 -5.67
N LEU A 56 -3.75 20.55 -4.87
CA LEU A 56 -5.03 19.83 -4.85
C LEU A 56 -6.20 20.75 -4.49
N LEU A 57 -6.01 21.66 -3.54
CA LEU A 57 -7.04 22.63 -3.17
C LEU A 57 -7.25 23.69 -4.26
N ARG A 58 -6.17 24.24 -4.82
CA ARG A 58 -6.19 25.27 -5.85
C ARG A 58 -6.97 24.83 -7.09
N ASP A 59 -6.73 23.61 -7.55
CA ASP A 59 -7.31 23.08 -8.80
C ASP A 59 -8.61 22.31 -8.55
N ASP A 60 -9.20 22.42 -7.35
CA ASP A 60 -10.40 21.68 -6.95
C ASP A 60 -10.29 20.16 -7.18
N ARG A 61 -9.07 19.61 -7.05
CA ARG A 61 -8.73 18.20 -7.33
C ARG A 61 -9.12 17.77 -8.75
N THR A 62 -9.13 18.69 -9.71
CA THR A 62 -9.54 18.45 -11.09
C THR A 62 -8.34 18.06 -11.95
N CYS A 63 -8.45 16.93 -12.65
CA CYS A 63 -7.48 16.51 -13.64
C CYS A 63 -7.41 17.52 -14.79
N SER A 64 -6.24 18.12 -15.02
CA SER A 64 -6.02 19.12 -16.06
C SER A 64 -6.11 18.56 -17.49
N ALA A 65 -6.03 17.24 -17.67
CA ALA A 65 -6.19 16.61 -18.98
C ALA A 65 -7.65 16.28 -19.32
N CYS A 66 -8.33 15.48 -18.49
CA CYS A 66 -9.69 14.99 -18.81
C CYS A 66 -10.82 15.75 -18.11
N GLY A 67 -10.52 16.63 -17.15
CA GLY A 67 -11.52 17.34 -16.36
C GLY A 67 -12.14 16.50 -15.24
N TYR A 68 -11.62 15.30 -14.96
CA TYR A 68 -12.09 14.48 -13.86
C TYR A 68 -11.85 15.15 -12.51
N VAL A 69 -12.92 15.45 -11.77
CA VAL A 69 -12.86 15.98 -10.41
C VAL A 69 -12.80 14.82 -9.44
N SER A 70 -11.71 14.70 -8.67
CA SER A 70 -11.62 13.66 -7.65
C SER A 70 -12.64 13.93 -6.54
N PRO A 71 -13.52 12.98 -6.22
CA PRO A 71 -14.49 13.14 -5.16
C PRO A 71 -13.88 12.95 -3.75
N HIS A 72 -12.63 12.49 -3.67
CA HIS A 72 -11.86 12.40 -2.42
C HIS A 72 -11.31 13.76 -2.01
N ALA A 73 -11.62 14.21 -0.79
CA ALA A 73 -11.21 15.52 -0.27
C ALA A 73 -9.67 15.77 -0.35
N ASN A 74 -8.88 14.72 -0.16
CA ASN A 74 -7.40 14.77 -0.22
C ASN A 74 -6.82 14.44 -1.62
N GLY A 75 -7.65 14.45 -2.67
CA GLY A 75 -7.22 14.12 -4.04
C GLY A 75 -6.56 12.74 -4.12
N ARG A 76 -7.20 11.72 -3.53
CA ARG A 76 -6.67 10.35 -3.44
C ARG A 76 -6.19 9.89 -4.81
N SER A 77 -4.96 9.39 -4.86
CA SER A 77 -4.32 8.88 -6.07
C SER A 77 -4.09 9.88 -7.22
N MET A 78 -4.55 11.13 -7.10
CA MET A 78 -4.27 12.18 -8.09
C MET A 78 -2.77 12.49 -8.10
N VAL A 79 -2.18 12.70 -9.26
CA VAL A 79 -0.73 12.89 -9.43
C VAL A 79 -0.45 14.37 -9.64
N ILE A 80 0.61 14.89 -9.00
CA ILE A 80 1.11 16.25 -9.28
C ILE A 80 2.20 16.11 -10.35
N ASP A 81 2.01 16.78 -11.48
CA ASP A 81 2.89 16.80 -12.64
C ASP A 81 3.49 18.20 -12.80
N HIS A 82 4.76 18.23 -13.18
CA HIS A 82 5.50 19.44 -13.54
C HIS A 82 5.24 19.72 -15.02
N ALA A 83 4.61 20.86 -15.35
CA ALA A 83 4.18 21.18 -16.69
C ALA A 83 5.35 21.30 -17.69
N ASP A 84 6.50 21.79 -17.21
CA ASP A 84 7.77 21.90 -17.94
C ASP A 84 8.60 20.60 -17.96
N GLY A 85 8.22 19.57 -17.20
CA GLY A 85 8.99 18.34 -17.05
C GLY A 85 10.20 18.42 -16.12
N ASP A 86 10.50 19.57 -15.51
CA ASP A 86 11.58 19.76 -14.55
C ASP A 86 11.11 19.43 -13.13
N ALA A 87 11.51 18.27 -12.62
CA ALA A 87 11.17 17.79 -11.28
C ALA A 87 11.76 18.63 -10.14
N SER A 88 12.63 19.61 -10.44
CA SER A 88 13.15 20.58 -9.47
C SER A 88 12.30 21.85 -9.38
N ASN A 89 11.50 22.17 -10.40
CA ASN A 89 10.69 23.38 -10.50
C ASN A 89 9.35 23.25 -9.77
N ASN A 90 9.38 23.43 -8.45
CA ASN A 90 8.20 23.32 -7.59
C ASN A 90 7.38 24.62 -7.46
N ASP A 91 7.52 25.56 -8.40
CA ASP A 91 6.63 26.73 -8.46
C ASP A 91 5.19 26.22 -8.63
N PRO A 92 4.24 26.59 -7.75
CA PRO A 92 2.85 26.18 -7.89
C PRO A 92 2.29 26.41 -9.30
N ALA A 93 2.64 27.51 -9.98
CA ALA A 93 2.17 27.79 -11.35
C ALA A 93 2.67 26.77 -12.39
N ASN A 94 3.80 26.10 -12.13
CA ASN A 94 4.32 25.00 -12.96
C ASN A 94 3.67 23.64 -12.62
N LEU A 95 2.98 23.53 -11.49
CA LEU A 95 2.37 22.27 -11.05
C LEU A 95 0.92 22.15 -11.52
N ARG A 96 0.52 20.94 -11.88
CA ARG A 96 -0.85 20.59 -12.27
C ARG A 96 -1.23 19.19 -11.80
N ILE A 97 -2.51 18.86 -11.89
CA ILE A 97 -3.04 17.57 -11.44
C ILE A 97 -3.40 16.68 -12.62
N HIS A 98 -2.98 15.41 -12.58
CA HIS A 98 -3.50 14.37 -13.47
C HIS A 98 -4.17 13.24 -12.70
N CYS A 99 -5.27 12.71 -13.25
CA CYS A 99 -5.84 11.47 -12.74
C CYS A 99 -5.00 10.27 -13.21
N PRO A 100 -5.05 9.13 -12.51
CA PRO A 100 -4.22 7.98 -12.84
C PRO A 100 -4.39 7.41 -14.26
N PRO A 101 -5.60 7.36 -14.85
CA PRO A 101 -5.75 6.98 -16.25
C PRO A 101 -5.03 7.93 -17.23
N CYS A 102 -5.13 9.25 -17.03
CA CYS A 102 -4.40 10.22 -17.85
C CYS A 102 -2.89 10.11 -17.67
N GLU A 103 -2.44 9.83 -16.45
CA GLU A 103 -1.02 9.59 -16.16
C GLU A 103 -0.51 8.34 -16.88
N ALA A 104 -1.29 7.25 -16.92
CA ALA A 104 -0.92 6.05 -17.65
C ALA A 104 -0.76 6.30 -19.16
N VAL A 105 -1.59 7.17 -19.74
CA VAL A 105 -1.46 7.59 -21.14
C VAL A 105 -0.19 8.43 -21.36
N ARG A 106 0.15 9.33 -20.44
CA ARG A 106 1.39 10.14 -20.49
C ARG A 106 2.66 9.33 -20.22
N HIS A 107 2.53 8.21 -19.51
CA HIS A 107 3.60 7.26 -19.23
C HIS A 107 3.34 5.95 -19.98
N CYS A 108 3.01 6.03 -21.27
CA CYS A 108 2.48 4.87 -22.00
C CYS A 108 3.46 3.70 -22.06
N GLY A 109 4.78 3.95 -22.14
CA GLY A 109 5.78 2.87 -22.08
C GLY A 109 5.71 2.08 -20.77
N PHE A 110 5.60 2.76 -19.62
CA PHE A 110 5.41 2.10 -18.33
C PHE A 110 4.06 1.38 -18.25
N ALA A 111 2.99 2.02 -18.74
CA ALA A 111 1.66 1.42 -18.77
C ALA A 111 1.60 0.16 -19.66
N GLY A 112 2.31 0.16 -20.79
CA GLY A 112 2.49 -0.99 -21.67
C GLY A 112 3.21 -2.14 -20.97
N LEU A 113 4.30 -1.87 -20.26
CA LEU A 113 5.03 -2.89 -19.47
C LEU A 113 4.16 -3.55 -18.40
N ARG A 114 3.20 -2.79 -17.85
CA ARG A 114 2.22 -3.28 -16.87
C ARG A 114 0.99 -3.94 -17.52
N GLY A 115 0.90 -3.92 -18.84
CA GLY A 115 -0.25 -4.41 -19.61
C GLY A 115 -1.51 -3.58 -19.41
N TRP A 116 -1.41 -2.33 -18.97
CA TRP A 116 -2.56 -1.44 -18.70
C TRP A 116 -3.15 -0.83 -19.96
N LEU A 117 -2.32 -0.64 -20.98
CA LEU A 117 -2.70 -0.08 -22.26
C LEU A 117 -2.34 -1.03 -23.40
N PHE A 118 -3.13 -0.98 -24.46
CA PHE A 118 -2.73 -1.36 -25.80
C PHE A 118 -3.02 -0.21 -26.76
N VAL A 119 -2.39 -0.20 -27.94
CA VAL A 119 -2.65 0.82 -28.96
C VAL A 119 -3.60 0.33 -30.04
N GLY A 120 -4.44 1.24 -30.52
CA GLY A 120 -5.32 1.01 -31.66
C GLY A 120 -5.57 2.29 -32.45
N GLU A 121 -5.95 2.16 -33.71
CA GLU A 121 -6.46 3.29 -34.47
C GLU A 121 -7.90 3.58 -34.07
N SER A 122 -8.26 4.85 -33.98
CA SER A 122 -9.59 5.31 -33.57
C SER A 122 -9.79 6.75 -34.02
N THR A 123 -11.03 7.09 -34.40
CA THR A 123 -11.42 8.48 -34.68
C THR A 123 -11.77 9.26 -33.42
N MET A 124 -11.87 8.59 -32.26
CA MET A 124 -12.13 9.20 -30.98
C MET A 124 -10.85 9.83 -30.43
N GLU A 125 -10.96 11.04 -29.86
CA GLU A 125 -9.83 11.67 -29.20
C GLU A 125 -9.42 10.92 -27.93
N GLN A 126 -8.13 10.96 -27.61
CA GLN A 126 -7.58 10.20 -26.49
C GLN A 126 -8.23 10.57 -25.15
N VAL A 127 -8.54 11.86 -24.96
CA VAL A 127 -9.23 12.35 -23.78
C VAL A 127 -10.65 11.79 -23.65
N ASP A 128 -11.34 11.63 -24.78
CA ASP A 128 -12.70 11.09 -24.81
C ASP A 128 -12.70 9.58 -24.62
N ILE A 129 -11.67 8.87 -25.09
CA ILE A 129 -11.44 7.47 -24.74
C ILE A 129 -11.30 7.32 -23.22
N VAL A 130 -10.53 8.17 -22.55
CA VAL A 130 -10.40 8.15 -21.07
C VAL A 130 -11.74 8.42 -20.39
N ARG A 131 -12.47 9.46 -20.84
CA ARG A 131 -13.78 9.83 -20.27
C ARG A 131 -14.81 8.72 -20.44
N LYS A 132 -14.94 8.18 -21.65
CA LYS A 132 -15.91 7.13 -21.97
C LYS A 132 -15.56 5.82 -21.26
N THR A 133 -14.27 5.47 -21.19
CA THR A 133 -13.81 4.32 -20.39
C THR A 133 -14.18 4.49 -18.93
N ARG A 134 -13.97 5.69 -18.36
CA ARG A 134 -14.35 6.00 -16.97
C ARG A 134 -15.86 5.90 -16.75
N GLU A 135 -16.67 6.53 -17.58
CA GLU A 135 -18.14 6.49 -17.50
C GLU A 135 -18.66 5.03 -17.51
N MET A 136 -18.12 4.20 -18.40
CA MET A 136 -18.45 2.78 -18.48
C MET A 136 -17.91 1.98 -17.29
N PHE A 137 -16.72 2.30 -16.80
CA PHE A 137 -16.15 1.66 -15.60
C PHE A 137 -16.97 2.01 -14.36
N GLU A 138 -17.37 3.28 -14.19
CA GLU A 138 -18.15 3.76 -13.05
C GLU A 138 -19.54 3.12 -13.00
N SER A 139 -20.11 2.77 -14.16
CA SER A 139 -21.40 2.08 -14.25
C SER A 139 -21.31 0.55 -14.14
N THR A 140 -20.17 -0.07 -14.47
CA THR A 140 -20.07 -1.54 -14.59
C THR A 140 -19.05 -2.20 -13.65
N GLY A 141 -18.14 -1.43 -13.04
CA GLY A 141 -17.00 -1.93 -12.28
C GLY A 141 -15.93 -2.62 -13.11
N THR A 142 -16.05 -2.61 -14.45
CA THR A 142 -15.14 -3.33 -15.36
C THR A 142 -14.60 -2.41 -16.44
N VAL A 143 -13.36 -2.63 -16.87
CA VAL A 143 -12.78 -1.85 -17.97
C VAL A 143 -13.40 -2.36 -19.28
N PRO A 144 -14.11 -1.52 -20.05
CA PRO A 144 -14.73 -1.94 -21.29
C PRO A 144 -13.68 -2.35 -22.33
N ARG A 145 -14.01 -3.33 -23.19
CA ARG A 145 -13.21 -3.59 -24.40
C ARG A 145 -13.25 -2.38 -25.32
N ALA A 146 -12.17 -2.10 -26.04
CA ALA A 146 -12.07 -0.92 -26.90
C ALA A 146 -13.24 -0.73 -27.87
N LYS A 147 -13.76 -1.81 -28.47
CA LYS A 147 -14.92 -1.74 -29.38
C LYS A 147 -16.21 -1.21 -28.73
N PHE A 148 -16.33 -1.30 -27.41
CA PHE A 148 -17.45 -0.72 -26.67
C PHE A 148 -17.21 0.75 -26.31
N VAL A 149 -15.94 1.15 -26.15
CA VAL A 149 -15.56 2.56 -25.95
C VAL A 149 -15.71 3.34 -27.24
N ASP A 150 -15.16 2.79 -28.32
CA ASP A 150 -15.28 3.30 -29.68
C ASP A 150 -15.45 2.13 -30.67
N PRO A 151 -16.62 2.00 -31.33
CA PRO A 151 -16.85 0.99 -32.37
C PRO A 151 -15.85 1.05 -33.53
N SER A 152 -15.26 2.22 -33.81
CA SER A 152 -14.25 2.40 -34.86
C SER A 152 -12.90 1.78 -34.49
N ALA A 153 -12.64 1.53 -33.20
CA ALA A 153 -11.35 1.09 -32.71
C ALA A 153 -10.85 -0.20 -33.39
N ILE A 154 -9.69 -0.16 -34.02
CA ILE A 154 -9.03 -1.34 -34.60
C ILE A 154 -7.67 -1.54 -33.94
N PRO A 155 -7.22 -2.79 -33.70
CA PRO A 155 -5.89 -3.04 -33.16
C PRO A 155 -4.81 -2.38 -34.02
N GLY A 156 -3.84 -1.73 -33.39
CA GLY A 156 -2.70 -1.15 -34.08
C GLY A 156 -1.78 -2.22 -34.68
N ASP A 157 -0.96 -1.82 -35.63
CA ASP A 157 0.09 -2.63 -36.26
C ASP A 157 1.37 -2.74 -35.41
N VAL A 158 1.48 -1.94 -34.35
CA VAL A 158 2.59 -1.91 -33.39
C VAL A 158 2.07 -2.09 -31.97
N ASP A 159 2.94 -2.51 -31.05
CA ASP A 159 2.61 -2.53 -29.63
C ASP A 159 2.93 -1.17 -28.93
N VAL A 160 2.43 -0.99 -27.70
CA VAL A 160 2.65 0.23 -26.91
C VAL A 160 4.14 0.51 -26.63
N LEU A 161 4.94 -0.54 -26.40
CA LEU A 161 6.36 -0.40 -26.08
C LEU A 161 7.16 0.03 -27.31
N GLU A 162 6.83 -0.51 -28.47
CA GLU A 162 7.41 -0.12 -29.74
C GLU A 162 7.13 1.36 -30.02
N LEU A 163 5.86 1.80 -29.90
CA LEU A 163 5.51 3.21 -30.06
C LEU A 163 6.20 4.10 -29.01
N ALA A 164 6.31 3.65 -27.76
CA ALA A 164 7.01 4.37 -26.71
C ALA A 164 8.51 4.53 -27.01
N ASN A 165 9.16 3.50 -27.56
CA ASN A 165 10.56 3.58 -27.98
C ASN A 165 10.74 4.58 -29.12
N MET A 166 9.83 4.62 -30.10
CA MET A 166 9.85 5.66 -31.14
C MET A 166 9.77 7.07 -30.53
N MET A 167 8.91 7.27 -29.51
CA MET A 167 8.78 8.55 -28.81
C MET A 167 9.96 8.92 -27.91
N LEU A 168 10.80 7.97 -27.52
CA LEU A 168 12.05 8.26 -26.82
C LEU A 168 13.09 8.86 -27.76
N GLU A 169 13.09 8.42 -29.02
CA GLU A 169 14.04 8.86 -30.04
C GLU A 169 13.56 10.10 -30.81
N THR A 170 12.25 10.20 -31.06
CA THR A 170 11.64 11.22 -31.90
C THR A 170 10.54 11.97 -31.12
N PRO A 171 10.52 13.31 -31.10
CA PRO A 171 9.41 14.08 -30.53
C PRO A 171 8.07 13.68 -31.14
N TRP A 172 6.98 13.79 -30.37
CA TRP A 172 5.65 13.31 -30.80
C TRP A 172 5.21 13.96 -32.11
N GLU A 173 5.45 15.26 -32.26
CA GLU A 173 5.08 16.15 -33.36
C GLU A 173 5.74 15.74 -34.67
N ASP A 174 6.94 15.17 -34.57
CA ASP A 174 7.76 14.71 -35.69
C ASP A 174 7.47 13.26 -36.08
N LEU A 175 6.65 12.53 -35.30
CA LEU A 175 6.27 11.18 -35.66
C LEU A 175 5.37 11.15 -36.91
N PRO A 176 5.46 10.07 -37.71
CA PRO A 176 4.57 9.87 -38.84
C PRO A 176 3.09 9.96 -38.43
N ALA A 177 2.25 10.49 -39.33
CA ALA A 177 0.84 10.76 -39.02
C ALA A 177 0.08 9.49 -38.62
N GLU A 178 0.42 8.35 -39.19
CA GLU A 178 -0.08 7.02 -38.82
C GLU A 178 0.24 6.65 -37.36
N ARG A 179 1.42 7.00 -36.85
CA ARG A 179 1.80 6.77 -35.44
C ARG A 179 1.09 7.75 -34.51
N ARG A 180 0.96 9.02 -34.91
CA ARG A 180 0.22 10.04 -34.15
C ARG A 180 -1.29 9.79 -34.08
N ARG A 181 -1.84 8.97 -34.99
CA ARG A 181 -3.25 8.55 -35.00
C ARG A 181 -3.55 7.43 -33.99
N LEU A 182 -2.53 6.71 -33.51
CA LEU A 182 -2.74 5.66 -32.53
C LEU A 182 -3.22 6.25 -31.19
N LYS A 183 -4.18 5.56 -30.59
CA LYS A 183 -4.75 5.89 -29.29
C LYS A 183 -4.53 4.73 -28.33
N GLY A 184 -4.33 5.04 -27.06
CA GLY A 184 -4.23 4.08 -25.97
C GLY A 184 -5.61 3.68 -25.48
N PHE A 185 -5.89 2.38 -25.50
CA PHE A 185 -7.08 1.78 -24.93
C PHE A 185 -6.72 0.98 -23.68
N PHE A 186 -7.56 1.10 -22.65
CA PHE A 186 -7.35 0.47 -21.37
C PHE A 186 -7.70 -1.03 -21.39
N THR A 187 -6.94 -1.81 -20.65
CA THR A 187 -7.21 -3.24 -20.43
C THR A 187 -7.79 -3.48 -19.04
N ASN A 188 -8.31 -4.68 -18.76
CA ASN A 188 -8.74 -5.06 -17.42
C ASN A 188 -7.64 -4.96 -16.35
N HIS A 189 -6.36 -5.07 -16.71
CA HIS A 189 -5.27 -4.91 -15.73
C HIS A 189 -5.14 -3.46 -15.21
N SER A 190 -5.78 -2.51 -15.89
CA SER A 190 -5.83 -1.10 -15.50
C SER A 190 -7.01 -0.73 -14.60
N SER A 191 -7.87 -1.67 -14.21
CA SER A 191 -9.07 -1.42 -13.37
C SER A 191 -8.76 -0.58 -12.14
N HIS A 192 -7.68 -0.92 -11.44
CA HIS A 192 -7.20 -0.20 -10.26
C HIS A 192 -6.89 1.29 -10.51
N LEU A 193 -6.64 1.74 -11.75
CA LEU A 193 -6.40 3.15 -12.08
C LEU A 193 -7.67 3.99 -11.98
N PHE A 194 -8.82 3.43 -12.39
CA PHE A 194 -10.13 4.07 -12.33
C PHE A 194 -10.72 3.95 -10.92
N HIS A 195 -10.68 2.73 -10.40
CA HIS A 195 -11.21 2.36 -9.10
C HIS A 195 -10.71 3.25 -7.96
N LYS A 196 -9.38 3.44 -7.87
CA LYS A 196 -8.71 4.20 -6.80
C LYS A 196 -9.02 5.70 -6.75
N THR A 197 -9.88 6.18 -7.66
CA THR A 197 -10.35 7.56 -7.74
C THR A 197 -11.84 7.70 -7.47
N MET A 198 -12.65 6.64 -7.57
CA MET A 198 -14.10 6.70 -7.38
C MET A 198 -14.49 6.81 -5.89
N LEU A 199 -15.68 7.36 -5.61
CA LEU A 199 -16.37 7.15 -4.33
C LEU A 199 -17.18 5.87 -4.42
N THR A 200 -16.54 4.79 -4.06
CA THR A 200 -17.13 3.48 -3.97
C THR A 200 -17.47 3.33 -2.46
N GLY A 201 -18.74 3.16 -2.07
CA GLY A 201 -19.16 2.91 -0.66
C GLY A 201 -19.01 1.47 -0.13
N ASN A 202 -17.88 1.12 0.50
CA ASN A 202 -17.62 -0.15 1.24
C ASN A 202 -17.40 -1.51 0.45
N GLN A 203 -16.19 -1.83 -0.02
CA GLN A 203 -15.80 -2.93 -0.92
C GLN A 203 -14.34 -2.88 -1.41
N ASP A 204 -13.39 -2.10 -0.94
CA ASP A 204 -11.97 -2.47 -1.09
C ASP A 204 -11.22 -1.68 -0.04
N THR A 205 -10.52 -2.44 0.78
CA THR A 205 -9.35 -1.98 1.50
C THR A 205 -8.12 -2.04 0.58
N ASN A 206 -8.38 -1.88 -0.73
CA ASN A 206 -7.78 -0.91 -1.64
C ASN A 206 -8.82 -0.28 -2.61
N ASP A 207 -9.76 0.49 -2.05
CA ASP A 207 -10.79 1.36 -2.68
C ASP A 207 -12.14 0.86 -3.22
N SER A 208 -13.02 0.27 -2.42
CA SER A 208 -14.42 0.15 -2.84
C SER A 208 -15.42 0.26 -1.74
N GLY A 209 -16.62 0.70 -2.08
CA GLY A 209 -17.94 0.09 -2.32
C GLY A 209 -18.48 -0.46 -3.61
N GLY A 210 -19.53 -1.28 -3.57
CA GLY A 210 -20.44 -1.51 -2.41
C GLY A 210 -21.42 -2.68 -2.56
N ASP A 211 -22.20 -2.92 -1.50
CA ASP A 211 -23.49 -3.62 -1.55
C ASP A 211 -24.40 -3.00 -0.46
N LEU A 212 -25.68 -2.74 -0.75
CA LEU A 212 -26.69 -2.52 0.30
C LEU A 212 -27.31 -3.88 0.63
N GLY A 213 -26.45 -4.77 1.11
CA GLY A 213 -26.75 -6.12 1.55
C GLY A 213 -25.71 -6.51 2.58
N GLU A 214 -25.95 -6.14 3.85
CA GLU A 214 -25.02 -6.26 4.99
C GLU A 214 -23.68 -5.52 4.83
N ALA A 215 -23.13 -5.02 5.94
CA ALA A 215 -21.87 -4.27 5.91
C ALA A 215 -20.76 -5.14 5.27
N PRO A 216 -20.02 -4.63 4.27
CA PRO A 216 -18.96 -5.37 3.64
C PRO A 216 -17.84 -5.54 4.64
N PHE A 217 -17.27 -6.71 4.49
CA PHE A 217 -16.56 -7.37 5.52
C PHE A 217 -15.13 -6.87 5.57
N ASN A 218 -14.75 -6.19 6.65
CA ASN A 218 -13.35 -5.93 6.90
C ASN A 218 -12.67 -7.29 7.11
N GLU A 219 -11.96 -7.78 6.10
CA GLU A 219 -11.25 -9.07 6.13
C GLU A 219 -10.33 -9.19 7.35
N SER A 220 -9.82 -8.06 7.83
CA SER A 220 -9.07 -7.97 9.07
C SER A 220 -9.92 -8.22 10.31
N ASP A 221 -11.15 -7.71 10.35
CA ASP A 221 -12.13 -7.98 11.42
C ASP A 221 -12.66 -9.41 11.34
N ARG A 222 -12.92 -9.95 10.13
CA ARG A 222 -13.21 -11.39 9.99
C ARG A 222 -12.10 -12.21 10.59
N ARG A 223 -10.87 -12.00 10.12
CA ARG A 223 -9.73 -12.79 10.54
C ARG A 223 -9.50 -12.66 12.03
N ALA A 224 -9.71 -11.46 12.59
CA ALA A 224 -9.67 -11.26 14.04
C ALA A 224 -10.76 -12.07 14.75
N ALA A 225 -11.99 -12.09 14.24
CA ALA A 225 -13.09 -12.86 14.80
C ALA A 225 -12.86 -14.37 14.71
N GLU A 226 -12.32 -14.89 13.60
CA GLU A 226 -11.94 -16.29 13.44
C GLU A 226 -10.85 -16.70 14.43
N ILE A 227 -9.81 -15.86 14.58
CA ILE A 227 -8.74 -16.08 15.56
C ILE A 227 -9.31 -16.07 16.98
N ALA A 228 -10.13 -15.07 17.32
CA ALA A 228 -10.73 -14.94 18.65
C ALA A 228 -11.66 -16.12 18.97
N ALA A 229 -12.52 -16.53 18.03
CA ALA A 229 -13.40 -17.68 18.18
C ALA A 229 -12.60 -18.95 18.43
N ARG A 230 -11.49 -19.15 17.71
CA ARG A 230 -10.61 -20.30 17.91
C ARG A 230 -9.92 -20.25 19.27
N GLU A 231 -9.33 -19.12 19.63
CA GLU A 231 -8.62 -18.94 20.90
C GLU A 231 -9.54 -19.05 22.12
N ALA A 232 -10.85 -18.78 21.95
CA ALA A 232 -11.87 -18.95 22.98
C ALA A 232 -12.38 -20.40 23.11
N ASN A 233 -12.44 -21.15 22.01
CA ASN A 233 -13.05 -22.49 22.00
C ASN A 233 -12.05 -23.64 22.14
N LEU A 234 -10.76 -23.40 21.88
CA LEU A 234 -9.73 -24.42 21.96
C LEU A 234 -8.73 -24.15 23.10
N PRO A 235 -8.21 -25.20 23.76
CA PRO A 235 -7.27 -25.05 24.86
C PRO A 235 -5.93 -24.48 24.40
N TRP A 236 -5.32 -23.69 25.28
CA TRP A 236 -3.93 -23.25 25.16
C TRP A 236 -3.04 -24.17 26.00
N ILE A 237 -2.16 -24.92 25.34
CA ILE A 237 -1.25 -25.84 26.00
C ILE A 237 -0.03 -25.06 26.46
N SER A 238 0.14 -24.91 27.78
CA SER A 238 1.28 -24.18 28.34
C SER A 238 2.21 -25.13 29.09
N TYR A 239 3.52 -24.95 28.92
CA TYR A 239 4.48 -25.64 29.76
C TYR A 239 4.28 -25.28 31.24
N SER A 240 4.08 -26.27 32.10
CA SER A 240 4.19 -26.16 33.56
C SER A 240 5.34 -27.04 34.06
N LYS A 241 5.99 -26.60 35.14
CA LYS A 241 6.99 -27.40 35.86
C LYS A 241 6.36 -28.61 36.58
N GLU A 242 5.06 -28.59 36.86
CA GLU A 242 4.36 -29.69 37.53
C GLU A 242 4.00 -30.82 36.56
N SER A 243 3.58 -30.47 35.33
CA SER A 243 3.24 -31.45 34.30
C SER A 243 3.23 -30.79 32.90
N PRO A 244 3.96 -31.33 31.92
CA PRO A 244 4.92 -32.44 31.99
C PRO A 244 6.23 -32.06 32.71
N ARG A 245 6.81 -33.02 33.46
CA ARG A 245 7.92 -32.81 34.43
C ARG A 245 9.23 -32.26 33.85
N SER A 246 9.38 -32.16 32.53
CA SER A 246 10.57 -31.59 31.89
C SER A 246 10.21 -30.89 30.58
N SER A 247 11.04 -29.92 30.17
CA SER A 247 10.87 -29.24 28.88
C SER A 247 10.99 -30.18 27.68
N GLN A 248 11.74 -31.28 27.79
CA GLN A 248 11.80 -32.29 26.74
C GLN A 248 10.50 -33.10 26.68
N GLY A 249 10.00 -33.56 27.84
CA GLY A 249 8.71 -34.27 27.89
C GLY A 249 7.55 -33.42 27.35
N PHE A 250 7.59 -32.11 27.56
CA PHE A 250 6.67 -31.15 26.94
C PHE A 250 6.73 -31.15 25.42
N LEU A 251 7.94 -31.02 24.86
CA LEU A 251 8.16 -31.02 23.42
C LEU A 251 7.76 -32.35 22.77
N ASP A 252 7.98 -33.46 23.49
CA ASP A 252 7.62 -34.80 23.00
C ASP A 252 6.11 -35.06 23.05
N SER A 253 5.42 -34.48 24.03
CA SER A 253 3.95 -34.61 24.19
C SER A 253 3.17 -33.69 23.26
N TYR A 254 3.72 -32.52 22.95
CA TYR A 254 3.08 -31.50 22.10
C TYR A 254 4.03 -30.97 21.03
N PRO A 255 4.52 -31.84 20.11
CA PRO A 255 5.29 -31.39 18.96
C PRO A 255 4.38 -30.57 18.03
N PRO A 256 4.71 -29.31 17.70
CA PRO A 256 3.85 -28.47 16.85
C PRO A 256 3.49 -29.13 15.52
N SER A 257 4.43 -29.87 14.90
CA SER A 257 4.21 -30.55 13.62
C SER A 257 3.12 -31.64 13.63
N LYS A 258 2.73 -32.15 14.80
CA LYS A 258 1.73 -33.22 14.95
C LYS A 258 0.57 -32.87 15.89
N THR A 259 0.63 -31.72 16.54
CA THR A 259 -0.45 -31.27 17.41
C THR A 259 -1.54 -30.71 16.52
N SER A 260 -2.75 -31.30 16.57
CA SER A 260 -3.84 -30.91 15.68
C SER A 260 -4.34 -29.50 15.97
N ASP A 261 -4.58 -28.77 14.90
CA ASP A 261 -5.10 -27.42 14.94
C ASP A 261 -6.60 -27.37 15.27
N THR A 262 -7.31 -28.49 15.16
CA THR A 262 -8.72 -28.63 15.58
C THR A 262 -8.88 -28.92 17.08
N GLU A 263 -7.79 -29.28 17.78
CA GLU A 263 -7.80 -29.67 19.20
C GLU A 263 -7.12 -28.65 20.11
N VAL A 264 -6.21 -27.85 19.57
CA VAL A 264 -5.38 -26.90 20.33
C VAL A 264 -5.40 -25.53 19.65
N ALA A 265 -5.47 -24.45 20.44
CA ALA A 265 -5.33 -23.10 19.92
C ALA A 265 -3.83 -22.73 19.74
N TRP A 266 -3.05 -22.95 20.79
CA TRP A 266 -1.64 -22.58 20.86
C TRP A 266 -0.85 -23.49 21.81
N ILE A 267 0.43 -23.66 21.49
CA ILE A 267 1.42 -24.27 22.40
C ILE A 267 2.35 -23.16 22.89
N CYS A 268 2.47 -23.00 24.21
CA CYS A 268 3.00 -21.81 24.86
C CYS A 268 4.08 -22.12 25.89
N VAL A 269 4.99 -21.17 26.07
CA VAL A 269 6.02 -21.19 27.10
C VAL A 269 6.26 -19.77 27.64
N TYR A 270 6.45 -19.66 28.95
CA TYR A 270 6.64 -18.38 29.63
C TYR A 270 8.03 -18.30 30.26
N ASN A 271 8.57 -17.09 30.30
CA ASN A 271 9.80 -16.79 31.01
C ASN A 271 9.45 -16.32 32.43
N ASP A 272 9.56 -17.21 33.43
CA ASP A 272 9.28 -16.88 34.84
C ASP A 272 10.05 -15.67 35.37
N ARG A 273 11.21 -15.34 34.79
CA ARG A 273 12.00 -14.16 35.20
C ARG A 273 11.40 -12.86 34.69
N ALA A 274 10.61 -12.90 33.63
CA ALA A 274 9.94 -11.74 33.06
C ALA A 274 8.59 -11.44 33.75
N VAL A 275 7.92 -12.45 34.30
CA VAL A 275 6.59 -12.34 34.91
C VAL A 275 6.60 -11.54 36.23
N LYS A 276 7.75 -11.41 36.91
CA LYS A 276 7.85 -10.70 38.20
C LYS A 276 7.74 -9.16 38.15
N MET A 277 7.40 -8.56 37.01
CA MET A 277 7.44 -7.09 36.81
C MET A 277 6.14 -6.43 36.36
N LYS A 278 4.97 -7.09 36.45
CA LYS A 278 3.69 -6.41 36.21
C LYS A 278 2.71 -6.70 37.34
N ASP A 279 2.27 -5.63 38.00
CA ASP A 279 1.08 -5.65 38.83
C ASP A 279 -0.10 -6.16 38.00
N GLU A 280 -0.92 -7.03 38.61
CA GLU A 280 -2.11 -7.64 38.02
C GLU A 280 -3.26 -6.63 37.89
N GLU A 281 -3.02 -5.49 37.23
CA GLU A 281 -4.13 -4.74 36.65
C GLU A 281 -4.59 -5.50 35.40
N SER A 282 -5.78 -6.10 35.48
CA SER A 282 -6.46 -6.65 34.31
C SER A 282 -6.55 -5.55 33.25
N LEU A 283 -5.94 -5.78 32.09
CA LEU A 283 -6.02 -4.82 30.98
C LEU A 283 -7.50 -4.59 30.62
N ASP A 284 -7.92 -3.34 30.52
CA ASP A 284 -9.27 -2.96 30.08
C ASP A 284 -9.41 -3.14 28.55
N LEU A 285 -9.52 -4.40 28.13
CA LEU A 285 -9.62 -4.76 26.71
C LEU A 285 -10.98 -4.35 26.11
N ASP A 286 -12.04 -4.31 26.91
CA ASP A 286 -13.37 -3.88 26.46
C ASP A 286 -13.38 -2.35 26.22
N GLY A 287 -12.77 -1.58 27.13
CA GLY A 287 -12.54 -0.15 26.94
C GLY A 287 -11.64 0.14 25.74
N LEU A 288 -10.58 -0.65 25.54
CA LEU A 288 -9.71 -0.56 24.36
C LEU A 288 -10.49 -0.80 23.08
N SER A 289 -11.28 -1.88 23.03
CA SER A 289 -12.11 -2.19 21.86
C SER A 289 -13.09 -1.05 21.57
N THR A 290 -13.75 -0.51 22.60
CA THR A 290 -14.68 0.63 22.48
C THR A 290 -13.99 1.89 21.96
N ALA A 291 -12.83 2.24 22.52
CA ALA A 291 -12.04 3.39 22.08
C ALA A 291 -11.52 3.23 20.66
N TRP A 292 -11.14 2.00 20.29
CA TRP A 292 -10.75 1.65 18.94
C TRP A 292 -11.90 1.76 17.92
N ASP A 293 -13.09 1.25 18.26
CA ASP A 293 -14.30 1.37 17.42
C ASP A 293 -14.65 2.86 17.18
N LYS A 294 -14.53 3.69 18.21
CA LYS A 294 -14.71 5.13 18.11
C LYS A 294 -13.70 5.77 17.15
N ILE A 295 -12.41 5.44 17.26
CA ILE A 295 -11.36 5.92 16.34
C ILE A 295 -11.65 5.48 14.89
N CYS A 296 -12.14 4.26 14.69
CA CYS A 296 -12.53 3.77 13.37
C CYS A 296 -13.74 4.51 12.80
N ALA A 297 -14.72 4.88 13.65
CA ALA A 297 -15.92 5.61 13.24
C ALA A 297 -15.67 7.09 12.93
N GLU A 298 -14.69 7.72 13.56
CA GLU A 298 -14.38 9.16 13.41
C GLU A 298 -13.51 9.49 12.18
N GLY A 299 -13.09 8.48 11.40
CA GLY A 299 -12.46 8.65 10.09
C GLY A 299 -11.04 8.08 9.99
N LEU A 300 -10.05 8.91 9.65
CA LEU A 300 -8.70 8.43 9.32
C LEU A 300 -7.97 7.87 10.55
N VAL A 301 -7.69 6.57 10.52
CA VAL A 301 -6.86 5.90 11.52
C VAL A 301 -5.39 6.08 11.22
N THR A 302 -4.63 6.55 12.21
CA THR A 302 -3.18 6.78 12.14
C THR A 302 -2.42 5.93 13.14
N LEU A 303 -1.15 5.64 12.84
CA LEU A 303 -0.26 4.94 13.77
C LEU A 303 -0.10 5.68 15.11
N SER A 304 -0.20 7.01 15.10
CA SER A 304 -0.13 7.81 16.32
C SER A 304 -1.33 7.58 17.24
N GLN A 305 -2.54 7.41 16.69
CA GLN A 305 -3.72 7.04 17.49
C GLN A 305 -3.58 5.63 18.07
N VAL A 306 -3.07 4.68 17.29
CA VAL A 306 -2.81 3.30 17.75
C VAL A 306 -1.77 3.29 18.87
N ASP A 307 -0.70 4.08 18.75
CA ASP A 307 0.31 4.20 19.80
C ASP A 307 -0.24 4.83 21.07
N LYS A 308 -1.11 5.85 20.96
CA LYS A 308 -1.80 6.44 22.11
C LYS A 308 -2.72 5.44 22.81
N LEU A 309 -3.47 4.62 22.08
CA LEU A 309 -4.28 3.54 22.69
C LEU A 309 -3.39 2.53 23.43
N ALA A 310 -2.24 2.18 22.85
CA ALA A 310 -1.30 1.27 23.50
C ALA A 310 -0.82 1.81 24.85
N GLU A 311 -0.59 3.12 24.93
CA GLU A 311 -0.17 3.81 26.16
C GLU A 311 -1.32 3.92 27.16
N GLU A 312 -2.49 4.36 26.71
CA GLU A 312 -3.69 4.55 27.53
C GLU A 312 -4.15 3.23 28.17
N PHE A 313 -4.16 2.14 27.41
CA PHE A 313 -4.61 0.83 27.86
C PHE A 313 -3.47 -0.11 28.27
N ASN A 314 -2.24 0.40 28.39
CA ASN A 314 -1.04 -0.35 28.79
C ASN A 314 -0.75 -1.64 27.96
N VAL A 315 -1.13 -1.64 26.68
CA VAL A 315 -0.89 -2.74 25.74
C VAL A 315 0.43 -2.53 25.00
N LEU A 316 1.52 -2.63 25.76
CA LEU A 316 2.86 -2.27 25.29
C LEU A 316 3.67 -3.46 24.75
N SER A 317 3.23 -4.69 24.96
CA SER A 317 3.95 -5.86 24.45
C SER A 317 3.88 -6.00 22.93
N GLY A 318 4.74 -6.83 22.38
CA GLY A 318 4.67 -7.21 20.98
C GLY A 318 5.53 -8.42 20.68
N LYS A 319 5.46 -8.90 19.44
CA LYS A 319 6.07 -10.17 19.04
C LYS A 319 6.73 -10.14 17.66
N TRP A 320 7.85 -10.85 17.55
CA TRP A 320 8.36 -11.30 16.26
C TRP A 320 7.58 -12.51 15.77
N LEU A 321 7.18 -12.49 14.49
CA LEU A 321 6.49 -13.57 13.79
C LEU A 321 7.49 -14.31 12.91
N VAL A 322 7.70 -15.60 13.19
CA VAL A 322 8.57 -16.49 12.42
C VAL A 322 7.72 -17.55 11.75
N PHE A 323 7.70 -17.58 10.41
CA PHE A 323 7.01 -18.61 9.65
C PHE A 323 7.97 -19.75 9.33
N VAL A 324 7.59 -21.01 9.60
CA VAL A 324 8.49 -22.16 9.51
C VAL A 324 7.76 -23.32 8.85
N PRO A 325 8.36 -24.01 7.86
CA PRO A 325 7.80 -25.24 7.33
C PRO A 325 7.63 -26.34 8.40
N THR A 326 6.64 -27.21 8.24
CA THR A 326 6.28 -28.27 9.19
C THR A 326 7.44 -29.21 9.53
N ASP A 327 8.33 -29.51 8.57
CA ASP A 327 9.48 -30.39 8.77
C ASP A 327 10.60 -29.78 9.66
N GLN A 328 10.57 -28.46 9.86
CA GLN A 328 11.60 -27.72 10.59
C GLN A 328 11.09 -27.11 11.90
N VAL A 329 9.77 -27.03 12.10
CA VAL A 329 9.17 -26.31 13.23
C VAL A 329 9.59 -26.88 14.58
N ASP A 330 9.57 -28.20 14.76
CA ASP A 330 9.83 -28.83 16.06
C ASP A 330 11.25 -28.55 16.57
N ALA A 331 12.23 -28.61 15.67
CA ALA A 331 13.63 -28.35 15.99
C ALA A 331 13.88 -26.87 16.37
N LEU A 332 13.26 -25.93 15.65
CA LEU A 332 13.36 -24.51 16.00
C LEU A 332 12.59 -24.20 17.29
N TRP A 333 11.38 -24.73 17.44
CA TRP A 333 10.55 -24.56 18.63
C TRP A 333 11.26 -25.08 19.89
N GLY A 334 11.87 -26.27 19.84
CA GLY A 334 12.62 -26.81 20.97
C GLY A 334 13.78 -25.92 21.43
N ARG A 335 14.48 -25.26 20.49
CA ARG A 335 15.52 -24.27 20.83
C ARG A 335 14.94 -23.03 21.50
N ILE A 336 13.81 -22.52 20.99
CA ILE A 336 13.12 -21.35 21.55
C ILE A 336 12.59 -21.67 22.96
N VAL A 337 11.91 -22.81 23.16
CA VAL A 337 11.40 -23.25 24.47
C VAL A 337 12.51 -23.27 25.52
N ARG A 338 13.63 -23.92 25.23
CA ARG A 338 14.76 -23.99 26.16
C ARG A 338 15.33 -22.60 26.48
N ALA A 339 15.46 -21.72 25.48
CA ALA A 339 15.97 -20.38 25.67
C ALA A 339 15.03 -19.48 26.50
N THR A 340 13.72 -19.60 26.29
CA THR A 340 12.68 -18.87 27.03
C THR A 340 12.63 -19.33 28.48
N LEU A 341 12.63 -20.64 28.74
CA LEU A 341 12.65 -21.20 30.10
C LEU A 341 13.93 -20.88 30.87
N ALA A 342 15.08 -20.79 30.18
CA ALA A 342 16.33 -20.32 30.78
C ALA A 342 16.32 -18.81 31.11
N GLY A 343 15.28 -18.09 30.67
CA GLY A 343 15.13 -16.66 30.85
C GLY A 343 16.04 -15.81 29.98
N THR A 344 16.52 -16.37 28.86
CA THR A 344 17.45 -15.71 27.92
C THR A 344 16.76 -15.20 26.65
N MET A 345 15.49 -15.53 26.46
CA MET A 345 14.69 -15.17 25.29
C MET A 345 13.32 -14.68 25.73
N GLY A 346 12.99 -13.45 25.33
CA GLY A 346 11.65 -12.88 25.42
C GLY A 346 10.99 -12.91 26.80
N THR A 347 9.72 -12.52 26.83
CA THR A 347 8.82 -12.66 27.98
C THR A 347 8.02 -13.97 27.90
N SER A 348 7.68 -14.38 26.69
CA SER A 348 7.00 -15.64 26.38
C SER A 348 7.19 -15.98 24.90
N ALA A 349 6.83 -17.21 24.53
CA ALA A 349 6.70 -17.61 23.14
C ALA A 349 5.50 -18.55 22.95
N LYS A 350 4.91 -18.53 21.76
CA LYS A 350 3.87 -19.49 21.34
C LYS A 350 4.06 -19.94 19.91
N VAL A 351 3.62 -21.15 19.60
CA VAL A 351 3.67 -21.73 18.24
C VAL A 351 2.32 -22.31 17.85
N SER A 352 1.95 -22.14 16.58
CA SER A 352 0.70 -22.68 16.05
C SER A 352 0.78 -24.21 15.93
N PRO A 353 -0.33 -24.92 16.18
CA PRO A 353 -0.48 -26.33 15.83
C PRO A 353 -0.51 -26.56 14.32
N CYS A 354 -0.55 -27.82 13.89
CA CYS A 354 -0.45 -28.24 12.48
C CYS A 354 -1.81 -28.34 11.81
N ASP A 355 -1.99 -27.60 10.72
CA ASP A 355 -3.11 -27.76 9.79
C ASP A 355 -2.74 -28.85 8.77
N GLU A 356 -3.08 -30.10 9.08
CA GLU A 356 -2.78 -31.27 8.23
C GLU A 356 -3.49 -31.22 6.87
N GLY A 357 -4.55 -30.41 6.75
CA GLY A 357 -5.32 -30.25 5.51
C GLY A 357 -4.62 -29.39 4.45
N ASN A 358 -3.53 -28.72 4.81
CA ASN A 358 -2.84 -27.77 3.94
C ASN A 358 -1.37 -28.19 3.70
N PRO A 359 -1.04 -28.72 2.50
CA PRO A 359 0.32 -29.19 2.20
C PRO A 359 1.36 -28.06 2.13
N ASP A 360 0.93 -26.81 1.90
CA ASP A 360 1.78 -25.61 1.87
C ASP A 360 1.80 -24.87 3.22
N TYR A 361 1.28 -25.51 4.29
CA TYR A 361 1.18 -24.89 5.60
C TYR A 361 2.55 -24.50 6.16
N ARG A 362 2.60 -23.32 6.79
CA ARG A 362 3.74 -22.85 7.57
C ARG A 362 3.27 -22.50 8.97
N HIS A 363 3.90 -23.11 9.97
CA HIS A 363 3.69 -22.75 11.36
C HIS A 363 4.15 -21.32 11.62
N VAL A 364 3.46 -20.63 12.53
CA VAL A 364 3.91 -19.35 13.06
C VAL A 364 4.41 -19.53 14.48
N ILE A 365 5.66 -19.13 14.73
CA ILE A 365 6.22 -18.96 16.08
C ILE A 365 6.20 -17.47 16.40
N CYS A 366 5.54 -17.11 17.50
CA CYS A 366 5.53 -15.77 18.07
C CYS A 366 6.45 -15.73 19.29
N VAL A 367 7.40 -14.80 19.32
CA VAL A 367 8.25 -14.58 20.50
C VAL A 367 8.12 -13.13 20.94
N TYR A 368 7.86 -12.92 22.24
CA TYR A 368 7.39 -11.65 22.79
C TYR A 368 8.46 -10.89 23.56
N ASN A 369 8.35 -9.56 23.58
CA ASN A 369 8.99 -8.69 24.57
C ASN A 369 7.97 -7.73 25.22
N SER A 370 8.42 -7.00 26.24
CA SER A 370 7.55 -6.22 27.12
C SER A 370 7.10 -4.90 26.52
N ASP A 371 7.97 -4.21 25.78
CA ASP A 371 7.68 -2.90 25.17
C ASP A 371 8.10 -2.84 23.69
N TYR A 372 7.13 -2.73 22.78
CA TYR A 372 7.40 -2.63 21.33
C TYR A 372 8.04 -1.30 20.91
N ARG A 373 7.96 -0.27 21.73
CA ARG A 373 8.56 1.05 21.47
C ARG A 373 10.06 1.03 21.78
N SER A 374 10.48 0.12 22.66
CA SER A 374 11.89 -0.12 22.97
C SER A 374 12.59 -0.84 21.82
N LYS A 375 13.17 -0.07 20.89
CA LYS A 375 13.96 -0.61 19.78
C LYS A 375 15.07 -1.55 20.25
N ALA A 376 15.67 -1.27 21.41
CA ALA A 376 16.70 -2.12 22.02
C ALA A 376 16.17 -3.51 22.39
N GLU A 377 14.97 -3.62 22.98
CA GLU A 377 14.34 -4.91 23.26
C GLU A 377 13.98 -5.66 21.98
N VAL A 378 13.38 -4.96 21.02
CA VAL A 378 12.98 -5.52 19.72
C VAL A 378 14.19 -6.08 18.98
N ASP A 379 15.29 -5.33 18.92
CA ASP A 379 16.53 -5.74 18.26
C ASP A 379 17.25 -6.85 19.04
N LYS A 380 17.26 -6.81 20.38
CA LYS A 380 17.82 -7.88 21.22
C LYS A 380 17.09 -9.20 20.98
N LEU A 381 15.76 -9.16 20.92
CA LEU A 381 14.93 -10.33 20.67
C LEU A 381 15.15 -10.90 19.28
N ARG A 382 15.17 -10.04 18.25
CA ARG A 382 15.52 -10.40 16.87
C ARG A 382 16.88 -11.10 16.80
N ASN A 383 17.90 -10.51 17.42
CA ASN A 383 19.25 -11.05 17.39
C ASN A 383 19.32 -12.41 18.12
N GLY A 384 18.51 -12.61 19.16
CA GLY A 384 18.30 -13.91 19.79
C GLY A 384 17.76 -14.95 18.80
N LEU A 385 16.69 -14.62 18.08
CA LEU A 385 16.11 -15.50 17.05
C LEU A 385 17.13 -15.85 15.95
N ARG A 386 17.95 -14.87 15.51
CA ARG A 386 19.04 -15.11 14.54
C ARG A 386 20.05 -16.12 15.07
N ARG A 387 20.48 -16.01 16.33
CA ARG A 387 21.40 -16.97 16.96
C ARG A 387 20.80 -18.37 17.08
N LEU A 388 19.48 -18.48 17.22
CA LEU A 388 18.78 -19.76 17.21
C LEU A 388 18.50 -20.32 15.80
N GLY A 389 19.00 -19.67 14.74
CA GLY A 389 18.98 -20.19 13.39
C GLY A 389 17.84 -19.66 12.50
N VAL A 390 17.09 -18.64 12.92
CA VAL A 390 16.13 -17.97 12.05
C VAL A 390 16.87 -17.13 11.01
N LYS A 391 16.79 -17.50 9.74
CA LYS A 391 17.50 -16.80 8.64
C LYS A 391 16.60 -15.97 7.74
N GLU A 392 15.33 -16.35 7.64
CA GLU A 392 14.38 -15.68 6.74
C GLU A 392 13.99 -14.28 7.22
N ARG A 393 13.32 -13.53 6.35
CA ARG A 393 12.73 -12.25 6.73
C ARG A 393 11.59 -12.48 7.72
N ILE A 394 11.56 -11.68 8.78
CA ILE A 394 10.54 -11.76 9.83
C ILE A 394 9.89 -10.41 10.06
N GLY A 395 8.63 -10.42 10.50
CA GLY A 395 7.85 -9.23 10.81
C GLY A 395 7.62 -9.11 12.31
N TYR A 396 7.63 -7.88 12.84
CA TYR A 396 7.30 -7.61 14.24
C TYR A 396 5.91 -6.97 14.33
N LYS A 397 5.02 -7.55 15.13
CA LYS A 397 3.65 -7.06 15.34
C LYS A 397 3.45 -6.67 16.82
N PRO A 398 3.18 -5.38 17.12
CA PRO A 398 2.73 -4.95 18.45
C PRO A 398 1.42 -5.64 18.84
N ASP A 399 1.22 -5.93 20.13
CA ASP A 399 -0.04 -6.53 20.60
C ASP A 399 -1.21 -5.57 20.47
N ILE A 400 -0.97 -4.26 20.54
CA ILE A 400 -1.99 -3.26 20.24
C ILE A 400 -2.55 -3.44 18.81
N TYR A 401 -1.76 -3.90 17.83
CA TYR A 401 -2.29 -4.19 16.49
C TYR A 401 -3.19 -5.43 16.48
N THR A 402 -2.94 -6.41 17.34
CA THR A 402 -3.84 -7.56 17.50
C THR A 402 -5.16 -7.11 18.14
N ASN A 403 -5.11 -6.31 19.21
CA ASN A 403 -6.29 -5.82 19.92
C ASN A 403 -7.12 -4.84 19.07
N CYS A 404 -6.48 -3.97 18.31
CA CYS A 404 -7.12 -3.10 17.31
C CYS A 404 -7.47 -3.84 16.01
N ARG A 405 -7.43 -5.18 15.98
CA ARG A 405 -7.82 -6.00 14.82
C ARG A 405 -7.10 -5.59 13.51
N ILE A 406 -5.85 -5.13 13.59
CA ILE A 406 -5.00 -4.76 12.45
C ILE A 406 -4.25 -6.00 11.95
N TYR A 407 -4.77 -6.63 10.91
CA TYR A 407 -4.21 -7.77 10.18
C TYR A 407 -3.99 -7.41 8.70
N VAL A 408 -3.43 -8.35 7.92
CA VAL A 408 -3.35 -8.18 6.46
C VAL A 408 -4.76 -7.98 5.91
N GLY A 409 -4.94 -7.02 5.00
CA GLY A 409 -6.25 -6.71 4.41
C GLY A 409 -7.08 -5.69 5.20
N ASN A 410 -6.54 -5.08 6.26
CA ASN A 410 -7.25 -4.03 7.00
C ASN A 410 -7.58 -2.80 6.16
N SER A 411 -8.71 -2.16 6.47
CA SER A 411 -9.25 -0.96 5.82
C SER A 411 -8.47 0.31 6.01
N TRP A 412 -7.57 0.32 6.99
CA TRP A 412 -6.79 1.50 7.35
C TRP A 412 -5.49 1.62 6.55
N GLY A 413 -5.14 0.63 5.72
CA GLY A 413 -3.88 0.60 4.97
C GLY A 413 -2.64 0.50 5.88
N ILE A 414 -2.83 0.11 7.14
CA ILE A 414 -1.76 0.00 8.12
C ILE A 414 -1.02 -1.32 7.89
N SER A 415 0.31 -1.25 7.76
CA SER A 415 1.13 -2.47 7.72
C SER A 415 0.93 -3.26 9.02
N PRO A 416 0.54 -4.55 8.96
CA PRO A 416 0.33 -5.38 10.16
C PRO A 416 1.64 -5.76 10.87
N SER A 417 2.78 -5.30 10.36
CA SER A 417 4.08 -5.34 11.02
C SER A 417 4.66 -3.93 11.15
N ARG A 418 5.07 -3.57 12.37
CA ARG A 418 5.73 -2.30 12.70
C ARG A 418 7.21 -2.31 12.32
N TYR A 419 7.92 -3.40 12.59
CA TYR A 419 9.31 -3.60 12.19
C TYR A 419 9.46 -4.80 11.27
N ARG A 420 10.51 -4.79 10.45
CA ARG A 420 10.88 -5.88 9.54
C ARG A 420 12.37 -6.14 9.66
N SER A 421 12.77 -7.41 9.53
CA SER A 421 14.18 -7.83 9.54
C SER A 421 14.49 -8.77 8.40
#